data_AF-A0A9D9DW93-F1
#
_entry.id   AF-A0A9D9DW93-F1
#
_cell.length_a   1.000
_cell.length_b   1.000
_cell.length_c   1.000
_cell.angle_alpha   90.00
_cell.angle_beta   90.00
_cell.angle_gamma   90.00
#
_symmetry.space_group_name_H-M   'P 1'
#
loop_
_entity.id
_entity.type
_entity.pdbx_description
1 polymer ?
#
loop_
_entity_poly.entity_id
_entity_poly.type
_entity_poly.pdbx_seq_one_letter_code
_entity_poly.pdbx_strand_id
1 'polypeptide(L)'
;MVSDPNLGKEDKEYLENALPRYLAFFDSLESAVQEEVAGLASLAVKARVKPYPGLWDFLQTQKRMQEVHESEQTAWFEALRGMLKANRGRYFSELVSRTRDFLMEGLLYRSRSVCWRVSGADFRFHADPEPVFCFEKVDLLCQVLNDSSVIYDASGCFYPLKDRFDGQGGRLDWTRVGFSPDTCWADLLDYSLNLQHGRYESAALFHNLSLFPDALRGTVSERLASNQKTEDSRYPQFASEADKLDIRDLYSGVDVTGPFVQHGARVEFGLEGREACVTVRKGGRVQSRIHSDRIVLEKDRMTVPEARFVLYLEEDSLYNPMVFVRFENRERVMHVGNVENIGLEFPYIDTYHCLRMEMEALRWYLEEDRVDIGLLDVPGREGVVSFKSLDMYSREEIGHLMLGVSVSPVYTIRDMAKQAGANEFSLQDLASFIRNSKSQALSLIRELMAYGYV
;
A
#
# COMPACT_ATOMS: atom_id res chain seq x y z
N MET A 1 -20.18 26.23 39.80
CA MET A 1 -20.59 25.56 38.54
C MET A 1 -22.02 25.93 38.17
N VAL A 2 -23.03 25.54 38.96
CA VAL A 2 -24.47 25.83 38.68
C VAL A 2 -24.82 27.33 38.62
N SER A 3 -24.04 28.18 39.31
CA SER A 3 -24.22 29.64 39.33
C SER A 3 -23.54 30.38 38.17
N ASP A 4 -22.94 29.68 37.21
CA ASP A 4 -22.30 30.33 36.05
C ASP A 4 -23.37 30.96 35.15
N PRO A 5 -23.37 32.29 34.94
CA PRO A 5 -24.39 32.96 34.14
C PRO A 5 -24.34 32.61 32.65
N ASN A 6 -23.25 31.99 32.17
CA ASN A 6 -23.08 31.61 30.76
C ASN A 6 -23.50 30.16 30.48
N LEU A 7 -24.02 29.44 31.47
CA LEU A 7 -24.41 28.05 31.35
C LEU A 7 -25.78 27.92 30.67
N GLY A 8 -25.90 27.01 29.71
CA GLY A 8 -27.18 26.69 29.06
C GLY A 8 -28.19 26.12 30.07
N LYS A 9 -29.49 26.26 29.78
CA LYS A 9 -30.55 25.75 30.66
C LYS A 9 -30.44 24.23 30.88
N GLU A 10 -30.16 23.49 29.82
CA GLU A 10 -30.01 22.02 29.86
C GLU A 10 -28.78 21.60 30.69
N ASP A 11 -27.62 22.24 30.47
CA ASP A 11 -26.41 21.97 31.23
C ASP A 11 -26.57 22.29 32.72
N LYS A 12 -27.34 23.34 33.04
CA LYS A 12 -27.64 23.72 34.42
C LYS A 12 -28.49 22.65 35.12
N GLU A 13 -29.56 22.19 34.46
CA GLU A 13 -30.42 21.11 34.97
C GLU A 13 -29.65 19.80 35.14
N TYR A 14 -28.74 19.48 34.20
CA TYR A 14 -27.85 18.34 34.31
C TYR A 14 -26.93 18.46 35.55
N LEU A 15 -26.25 19.60 35.72
CA LEU A 15 -25.34 19.82 36.85
C LEU A 15 -26.06 19.85 38.21
N GLU A 16 -27.26 20.40 38.30
CA GLU A 16 -28.08 20.38 39.52
C GLU A 16 -28.37 18.94 40.00
N ASN A 17 -28.47 17.99 39.07
CA ASN A 17 -28.67 16.57 39.38
C ASN A 17 -27.35 15.80 39.59
N ALA A 18 -26.32 16.09 38.82
CA ALA A 18 -25.07 15.32 38.81
C ALA A 18 -24.10 15.72 39.93
N LEU A 19 -24.02 17.02 40.25
CA LEU A 19 -23.06 17.54 41.22
C LEU A 19 -23.29 16.98 42.65
N PRO A 20 -24.52 16.89 43.19
CA PRO A 20 -24.73 16.29 44.51
C PRO A 20 -24.27 14.83 44.59
N ARG A 21 -24.44 14.06 43.50
CA ARG A 21 -23.97 12.66 43.43
C ARG A 21 -22.46 12.57 43.44
N TYR A 22 -21.79 13.50 42.76
CA TYR A 22 -20.33 13.57 42.81
C TYR A 22 -19.83 13.98 44.19
N LEU A 23 -20.47 14.96 44.85
CA LEU A 23 -20.08 15.39 46.20
C LEU A 23 -20.21 14.24 47.22
N ALA A 24 -21.30 13.47 47.17
CA ALA A 24 -21.44 12.28 48.02
C ALA A 24 -20.35 11.23 47.76
N PHE A 25 -19.94 11.05 46.50
CA PHE A 25 -18.80 10.20 46.15
C PHE A 25 -17.48 10.79 46.68
N PHE A 26 -17.26 12.10 46.51
CA PHE A 26 -16.06 12.79 46.99
C PHE A 26 -15.91 12.66 48.51
N ASP A 27 -17.00 12.81 49.27
CA ASP A 27 -17.02 12.66 50.73
C ASP A 27 -16.68 11.23 51.19
N SER A 28 -16.83 10.23 50.31
CA SER A 28 -16.48 8.83 50.59
C SER A 28 -15.01 8.47 50.30
N LEU A 29 -14.25 9.38 49.65
CA LEU A 29 -12.83 9.16 49.33
C LEU A 29 -11.94 9.28 50.56
N GLU A 30 -10.77 8.65 50.52
CA GLU A 30 -9.73 8.86 51.53
C GLU A 30 -9.28 10.33 51.58
N SER A 31 -8.95 10.82 52.78
CA SER A 31 -8.59 12.23 52.99
C SER A 31 -7.43 12.70 52.10
N ALA A 32 -6.44 11.85 51.85
CA ALA A 32 -5.33 12.17 50.94
C ALA A 32 -5.79 12.40 49.50
N VAL A 33 -6.73 11.58 49.00
CA VAL A 33 -7.30 11.74 47.65
C VAL A 33 -8.18 12.99 47.58
N GLN A 34 -8.97 13.27 48.62
CA GLN A 34 -9.78 14.49 48.70
C GLN A 34 -8.91 15.76 48.61
N GLU A 35 -7.81 15.80 49.35
CA GLU A 35 -6.85 16.91 49.33
C GLU A 35 -6.23 17.10 47.95
N GLU A 36 -5.84 16.01 47.28
CA GLU A 36 -5.27 16.04 45.94
C GLU A 36 -6.26 16.60 44.90
N VAL A 37 -7.50 16.10 44.92
CA VAL A 37 -8.57 16.56 44.02
C VAL A 37 -8.92 18.03 44.27
N ALA A 38 -9.06 18.45 45.53
CA ALA A 38 -9.33 19.84 45.89
C ALA A 38 -8.17 20.77 45.50
N GLY A 39 -6.93 20.30 45.65
CA GLY A 39 -5.72 21.00 45.24
C GLY A 39 -5.66 21.22 43.73
N LEU A 40 -5.91 20.16 42.94
CA LEU A 40 -5.98 20.23 41.48
C LEU A 40 -7.11 21.14 41.00
N ALA A 41 -8.31 21.03 41.59
CA ALA A 41 -9.44 21.90 41.26
C ALA A 41 -9.11 23.38 41.52
N SER A 42 -8.47 23.68 42.66
CA SER A 42 -8.03 25.04 43.00
C SER A 42 -6.98 25.58 42.03
N LEU A 43 -6.02 24.74 41.62
CA LEU A 43 -5.03 25.09 40.60
C LEU A 43 -5.67 25.31 39.23
N ALA A 44 -6.65 24.49 38.85
CA ALA A 44 -7.39 24.63 37.59
C ALA A 44 -8.16 25.95 37.54
N VAL A 45 -8.81 26.36 38.63
CA VAL A 45 -9.47 27.67 38.75
C VAL A 45 -8.46 28.82 38.60
N LYS A 46 -7.29 28.73 39.26
CA LYS A 46 -6.21 29.72 39.10
C LYS A 46 -5.69 29.80 37.67
N ALA A 47 -5.62 28.67 36.98
CA ALA A 47 -5.27 28.55 35.56
C ALA A 47 -6.42 28.94 34.60
N ARG A 48 -7.53 29.48 35.12
CA ARG A 48 -8.72 29.92 34.37
C ARG A 48 -9.39 28.81 33.55
N VAL A 49 -9.31 27.56 34.01
CA VAL A 49 -10.12 26.47 33.46
C VAL A 49 -11.60 26.76 33.73
N LYS A 50 -12.46 26.62 32.71
CA LYS A 50 -13.88 26.90 32.84
C LYS A 50 -14.54 25.91 33.82
N PRO A 51 -15.47 26.36 34.69
CA PRO A 51 -16.20 25.45 35.58
C PRO A 51 -16.95 24.34 34.84
N TYR A 52 -17.54 24.66 33.69
CA TYR A 52 -18.16 23.71 32.77
C TYR A 52 -17.76 24.04 31.31
N PRO A 53 -17.43 23.05 30.47
CA PRO A 53 -17.29 21.64 30.84
C PRO A 53 -15.98 21.34 31.59
N GLY A 54 -14.94 22.19 31.49
CA GLY A 54 -13.57 21.86 31.88
C GLY A 54 -13.35 21.27 33.28
N LEU A 55 -13.72 21.98 34.35
CA LEU A 55 -13.52 21.46 35.72
C LEU A 55 -14.48 20.30 36.02
N TRP A 56 -15.70 20.34 35.49
CA TRP A 56 -16.65 19.25 35.64
C TRP A 56 -16.17 17.95 34.97
N ASP A 57 -15.61 18.04 33.76
CA ASP A 57 -15.00 16.92 33.05
C ASP A 57 -13.88 16.30 33.88
N PHE A 58 -13.06 17.11 34.57
CA PHE A 58 -12.04 16.62 35.48
C PHE A 58 -12.64 15.80 36.62
N LEU A 59 -13.68 16.31 37.28
CA LEU A 59 -14.35 15.60 38.38
C LEU A 59 -14.96 14.27 37.89
N GLN A 60 -15.64 14.27 36.75
CA GLN A 60 -16.21 13.03 36.19
C GLN A 60 -15.13 12.01 35.83
N THR A 61 -14.05 12.47 35.21
CA THR A 61 -12.92 11.61 34.83
C THR A 61 -12.22 11.06 36.05
N GLN A 62 -11.99 11.89 37.08
CA GLN A 62 -11.41 11.47 38.34
C GLN A 62 -12.26 10.39 39.02
N LYS A 63 -13.58 10.58 39.07
CA LYS A 63 -14.46 9.55 39.61
C LYS A 63 -14.30 8.21 38.89
N ARG A 64 -14.25 8.24 37.56
CA ARG A 64 -14.07 7.03 36.75
C ARG A 64 -12.70 6.38 36.96
N MET A 65 -11.64 7.18 37.08
CA MET A 65 -10.31 6.71 37.44
C MET A 65 -10.31 6.02 38.80
N GLN A 66 -10.94 6.62 39.82
CA GLN A 66 -11.01 6.03 41.16
C GLN A 66 -11.78 4.71 41.18
N GLU A 67 -12.89 4.62 40.44
CA GLU A 67 -13.75 3.44 40.45
C GLU A 67 -13.15 2.24 39.70
N VAL A 68 -12.31 2.48 38.68
CA VAL A 68 -11.87 1.42 37.75
C VAL A 68 -10.35 1.31 37.63
N HIS A 69 -9.61 2.41 37.75
CA HIS A 69 -8.17 2.49 37.51
C HIS A 69 -7.44 3.24 38.63
N GLU A 70 -7.80 2.94 39.89
CA GLU A 70 -7.29 3.63 41.08
C GLU A 70 -5.75 3.67 41.11
N SER A 71 -5.09 2.57 40.70
CA SER A 71 -3.63 2.46 40.69
C SER A 71 -2.95 3.48 39.77
N GLU A 72 -3.63 3.93 38.72
CA GLU A 72 -3.09 4.86 37.72
C GLU A 72 -3.38 6.32 38.06
N GLN A 73 -4.27 6.58 39.05
CA GLN A 73 -4.76 7.91 39.36
C GLN A 73 -3.67 8.85 39.89
N THR A 74 -2.74 8.33 40.70
CA THR A 74 -1.66 9.14 41.27
C THR A 74 -0.76 9.73 40.18
N ALA A 75 -0.33 8.90 39.22
CA ALA A 75 0.48 9.37 38.09
C ALA A 75 -0.32 10.33 37.19
N TRP A 76 -1.61 10.07 36.99
CA TRP A 76 -2.48 10.99 36.25
C TRP A 76 -2.61 12.37 36.93
N PHE A 77 -2.78 12.41 38.26
CA PHE A 77 -2.78 13.65 39.03
C PHE A 77 -1.45 14.41 38.93
N GLU A 78 -0.32 13.71 38.96
CA GLU A 78 1.00 14.31 38.79
C GLU A 78 1.13 15.03 37.44
N ALA A 79 0.74 14.37 36.34
CA ALA A 79 0.73 14.97 35.01
C ALA A 79 -0.14 16.24 34.96
N LEU A 80 -1.37 16.18 35.48
CA LEU A 80 -2.28 17.33 35.53
C LEU A 80 -1.71 18.47 36.36
N ARG A 81 -1.12 18.16 37.53
CA ARG A 81 -0.50 19.15 38.41
C ARG A 81 0.67 19.83 37.73
N GLY A 82 1.53 19.07 37.04
CA GLY A 82 2.64 19.59 36.25
C GLY A 82 2.18 20.60 35.19
N MET A 83 1.13 20.27 34.44
CA MET A 83 0.54 21.17 33.46
C MET A 83 0.01 22.47 34.10
N LEU A 84 -0.73 22.37 35.20
CA LEU A 84 -1.30 23.54 35.86
C LEU A 84 -0.21 24.45 36.45
N LYS A 85 0.83 23.89 37.06
CA LYS A 85 1.99 24.64 37.56
C LYS A 85 2.77 25.33 36.44
N ALA A 86 2.84 24.72 35.26
CA ALA A 86 3.44 25.31 34.06
C ALA A 86 2.49 26.30 33.33
N ASN A 87 1.35 26.67 33.92
CA ASN A 87 0.32 27.53 33.35
C ASN A 87 -0.23 27.03 32.00
N ARG A 88 -0.33 25.70 31.85
CA ARG A 88 -0.80 24.99 30.64
C ARG A 88 -2.26 24.52 30.79
N GLY A 89 -3.17 25.40 31.20
CA GLY A 89 -4.58 25.07 31.45
C GLY A 89 -5.33 24.47 30.24
N ARG A 90 -4.91 24.79 29.01
CA ARG A 90 -5.42 24.16 27.78
C ARG A 90 -5.06 22.68 27.72
N TYR A 91 -3.79 22.33 27.94
CA TYR A 91 -3.32 20.95 27.93
C TYR A 91 -3.93 20.13 29.06
N PHE A 92 -4.18 20.74 30.23
CA PHE A 92 -4.96 20.11 31.30
C PHE A 92 -6.36 19.72 30.81
N SER A 93 -7.10 20.69 30.24
CA SER A 93 -8.47 20.45 29.76
C SER A 93 -8.49 19.40 28.65
N GLU A 94 -7.48 19.43 27.77
CA GLU A 94 -7.32 18.47 26.70
C GLU A 94 -7.04 17.07 27.25
N LEU A 95 -6.02 16.86 28.10
CA LEU A 95 -5.73 15.56 28.69
C LEU A 95 -6.94 15.00 29.44
N VAL A 96 -7.65 15.82 30.22
CA VAL A 96 -8.88 15.44 30.91
C VAL A 96 -9.94 14.95 29.92
N SER A 97 -10.25 15.72 28.88
CA SER A 97 -11.23 15.33 27.87
C SER A 97 -10.82 14.03 27.15
N ARG A 98 -9.55 13.90 26.77
CA ARG A 98 -9.04 12.71 26.07
C ARG A 98 -9.10 11.48 26.98
N THR A 99 -8.79 11.64 28.26
CA THR A 99 -8.91 10.57 29.27
C THR A 99 -10.38 10.18 29.45
N ARG A 100 -11.30 11.15 29.56
CA ARG A 100 -12.74 10.89 29.66
C ARG A 100 -13.24 10.07 28.48
N ASP A 101 -12.97 10.54 27.27
CA ASP A 101 -13.47 9.92 26.03
C ASP A 101 -12.92 8.49 25.88
N PHE A 102 -11.66 8.28 26.25
CA PHE A 102 -11.05 6.96 26.32
C PHE A 102 -11.74 6.06 27.37
N LEU A 103 -11.85 6.50 28.63
CA LEU A 103 -12.40 5.66 29.71
C LEU A 103 -13.89 5.32 29.54
N MET A 104 -14.64 6.19 28.86
CA MET A 104 -16.09 6.06 28.71
C MET A 104 -16.48 5.36 27.40
N GLU A 105 -15.75 5.62 26.31
CA GLU A 105 -16.10 5.11 24.97
C GLU A 105 -15.01 4.24 24.33
N GLY A 106 -13.84 4.08 24.97
CA GLY A 106 -12.64 3.53 24.33
C GLY A 106 -12.12 4.44 23.21
N LEU A 107 -12.47 5.73 23.21
CA LEU A 107 -12.20 6.63 22.09
C LEU A 107 -10.79 7.22 22.18
N LEU A 108 -9.92 6.82 21.26
CA LEU A 108 -8.58 7.37 21.13
C LEU A 108 -8.57 8.63 20.27
N TYR A 109 -9.44 8.77 19.27
CA TYR A 109 -9.56 9.99 18.45
C TYR A 109 -10.88 10.00 17.66
N ARG A 110 -11.45 11.19 17.44
CA ARG A 110 -12.61 11.37 16.55
C ARG A 110 -12.54 12.69 15.80
N SER A 111 -12.76 12.62 14.49
CA SER A 111 -13.07 13.76 13.64
C SER A 111 -14.31 13.45 12.80
N ARG A 112 -14.63 14.31 11.83
CA ARG A 112 -15.71 14.04 10.85
C ARG A 112 -15.35 12.92 9.87
N SER A 113 -14.06 12.62 9.70
CA SER A 113 -13.57 11.70 8.67
C SER A 113 -13.03 10.39 9.23
N VAL A 114 -12.56 10.35 10.48
CA VAL A 114 -11.98 9.14 11.08
C VAL A 114 -12.31 9.05 12.56
N CYS A 115 -12.49 7.82 13.03
CA CYS A 115 -12.66 7.48 14.43
C CYS A 115 -11.71 6.32 14.77
N TRP A 116 -10.91 6.49 15.82
CA TRP A 116 -10.04 5.44 16.37
C TRP A 116 -10.52 5.07 17.76
N ARG A 117 -10.72 3.77 17.99
CA ARG A 117 -11.14 3.20 19.26
C ARG A 117 -10.23 2.05 19.67
N VAL A 118 -10.17 1.80 20.96
CA VAL A 118 -9.51 0.64 21.56
C VAL A 118 -10.55 -0.23 22.27
N SER A 119 -10.38 -1.54 22.27
CA SER A 119 -11.17 -2.43 23.12
C SER A 119 -10.92 -2.13 24.61
N GLY A 120 -11.93 -2.30 25.46
CA GLY A 120 -11.84 -1.94 26.88
C GLY A 120 -10.79 -2.78 27.59
N ALA A 121 -9.66 -2.17 27.93
CA ALA A 121 -8.49 -2.83 28.48
C ALA A 121 -7.90 -2.05 29.66
N ASP A 122 -7.26 -2.79 30.55
CA ASP A 122 -6.36 -2.23 31.54
C ASP A 122 -5.20 -1.48 30.86
N PHE A 123 -4.72 -0.42 31.48
CA PHE A 123 -3.61 0.37 30.97
C PHE A 123 -2.66 0.76 32.10
N ARG A 124 -1.43 1.11 31.73
CA ARG A 124 -0.49 1.83 32.58
C ARG A 124 -0.39 3.27 32.14
N PHE A 125 -0.51 4.20 33.08
CA PHE A 125 -0.33 5.62 32.82
C PHE A 125 1.06 6.08 33.25
N HIS A 126 1.77 6.74 32.35
CA HIS A 126 3.04 7.39 32.65
C HIS A 126 2.90 8.90 32.48
N ALA A 127 3.35 9.65 33.49
CA ALA A 127 3.30 11.11 33.48
C ALA A 127 4.51 11.75 32.79
N ASP A 128 5.69 11.16 32.97
CA ASP A 128 6.98 11.64 32.49
C ASP A 128 7.58 10.73 31.40
N PRO A 129 8.23 11.29 30.37
CA PRO A 129 8.42 12.71 30.09
C PRO A 129 7.16 13.42 29.56
N GLU A 130 6.12 12.67 29.24
CA GLU A 130 4.82 13.18 28.80
C GLU A 130 3.69 12.19 29.13
N PRO A 131 2.43 12.66 29.25
CA PRO A 131 1.27 11.81 29.51
C PRO A 131 1.07 10.76 28.43
N VAL A 132 1.05 9.48 28.81
CA VAL A 132 0.87 8.37 27.89
C VAL A 132 0.14 7.20 28.55
N PHE A 133 -0.75 6.56 27.79
CA PHE A 133 -1.49 5.35 28.19
C PHE A 133 -0.91 4.15 27.45
N CYS A 134 -0.36 3.17 28.15
CA CYS A 134 0.22 1.98 27.55
C CYS A 134 -0.65 0.75 27.80
N PHE A 135 -0.84 -0.04 26.75
CA PHE A 135 -1.77 -1.15 26.65
C PHE A 135 -1.04 -2.44 26.28
N GLU A 136 -1.59 -3.56 26.74
CA GLU A 136 -1.17 -4.91 26.35
C GLU A 136 -2.37 -5.66 25.75
N LYS A 137 -2.18 -6.21 24.55
CA LYS A 137 -3.17 -7.07 23.84
C LYS A 137 -4.57 -6.46 23.72
N VAL A 138 -4.65 -5.37 22.96
CA VAL A 138 -5.89 -4.62 22.70
C VAL A 138 -6.20 -4.56 21.21
N ASP A 139 -7.49 -4.48 20.88
CA ASP A 139 -7.92 -4.31 19.50
C ASP A 139 -8.02 -2.82 19.19
N LEU A 140 -7.32 -2.37 18.15
CA LEU A 140 -7.40 -1.00 17.65
C LEU A 140 -8.31 -0.96 16.44
N LEU A 141 -9.49 -0.37 16.61
CA LEU A 141 -10.48 -0.21 15.56
C LEU A 141 -10.36 1.18 14.94
N CYS A 142 -10.10 1.24 13.64
CA CYS A 142 -10.20 2.44 12.83
C CYS A 142 -11.47 2.40 11.97
N GLN A 143 -12.26 3.47 11.99
CA GLN A 143 -13.50 3.60 11.22
C GLN A 143 -13.47 4.89 10.40
N VAL A 144 -13.83 4.76 9.11
CA VAL A 144 -13.98 5.87 8.15
C VAL A 144 -15.29 5.68 7.39
N LEU A 145 -16.33 6.44 7.77
CA LEU A 145 -17.68 6.35 7.19
C LEU A 145 -18.21 4.90 7.07
N ASN A 146 -18.09 4.28 5.90
CA ASN A 146 -18.59 2.93 5.60
C ASN A 146 -17.50 1.84 5.57
N ASP A 147 -16.27 2.17 5.97
CA ASP A 147 -15.10 1.29 5.95
C ASP A 147 -14.48 1.20 7.35
N SER A 148 -13.87 0.06 7.65
CA SER A 148 -13.21 -0.19 8.93
C SER A 148 -12.03 -1.15 8.80
N SER A 149 -11.03 -0.97 9.64
CA SER A 149 -9.87 -1.86 9.78
C SER A 149 -9.57 -2.05 11.26
N VAL A 150 -9.13 -3.25 11.63
CA VAL A 150 -8.81 -3.62 13.00
C VAL A 150 -7.39 -4.15 13.05
N ILE A 151 -6.60 -3.64 13.99
CA ILE A 151 -5.36 -4.29 14.42
C ILE A 151 -5.69 -5.07 15.69
N TYR A 152 -5.68 -6.39 15.60
CA TYR A 152 -6.01 -7.27 16.72
C TYR A 152 -4.82 -7.46 17.64
N ASP A 153 -5.05 -7.65 18.94
CA ASP A 153 -4.02 -7.99 19.93
C ASP A 153 -2.79 -7.05 19.92
N ALA A 154 -2.97 -5.78 19.58
CA ALA A 154 -1.91 -4.79 19.57
C ALA A 154 -1.45 -4.48 21.00
N SER A 155 -0.14 -4.26 21.19
CA SER A 155 0.39 -3.64 22.41
C SER A 155 1.00 -2.31 22.03
N GLY A 156 1.04 -1.34 22.94
CA GLY A 156 1.57 -0.03 22.59
C GLY A 156 1.05 1.11 23.44
N CYS A 157 1.42 2.32 23.06
CA CYS A 157 1.23 3.51 23.88
C CYS A 157 0.50 4.62 23.12
N PHE A 158 -0.61 5.10 23.67
CA PHE A 158 -1.41 6.22 23.20
C PHE A 158 -0.93 7.54 23.82
N TYR A 159 -0.57 8.49 22.96
CA TYR A 159 -0.17 9.85 23.30
C TYR A 159 -1.32 10.82 23.01
N PRO A 160 -2.20 11.09 23.99
CA PRO A 160 -3.45 11.84 23.79
C PRO A 160 -3.26 13.28 23.30
N LEU A 161 -2.14 13.91 23.67
CA LEU A 161 -1.81 15.29 23.30
C LEU A 161 -1.07 15.41 21.94
N LYS A 162 -0.79 14.27 21.30
CA LYS A 162 -0.10 14.19 20.01
C LYS A 162 -0.93 13.50 18.93
N ASP A 163 -2.14 13.05 19.25
CA ASP A 163 -2.99 12.23 18.37
C ASP A 163 -2.21 11.04 17.76
N ARG A 164 -1.41 10.37 18.58
CA ARG A 164 -0.49 9.31 18.14
C ARG A 164 -0.66 8.04 18.96
N PHE A 165 -0.55 6.89 18.31
CA PHE A 165 -0.39 5.59 18.98
C PHE A 165 0.87 4.91 18.45
N ASP A 166 1.82 4.62 19.34
CA ASP A 166 3.03 3.87 19.00
C ASP A 166 2.79 2.40 19.37
N GLY A 167 2.64 1.55 18.37
CA GLY A 167 2.31 0.14 18.51
C GLY A 167 3.49 -0.79 18.33
N GLN A 168 3.42 -1.94 18.98
CA GLN A 168 4.35 -3.05 18.92
C GLN A 168 3.54 -4.35 18.81
N GLY A 169 3.71 -5.08 17.72
CA GLY A 169 2.95 -6.31 17.52
C GLY A 169 1.52 -6.07 17.05
N GLY A 170 0.70 -7.11 17.17
CA GLY A 170 -0.68 -7.10 16.70
C GLY A 170 -0.82 -7.66 15.30
N ARG A 171 -2.06 -7.99 14.92
CA ARG A 171 -2.38 -8.70 13.68
C ARG A 171 -3.33 -7.88 12.81
N LEU A 172 -3.00 -7.79 11.53
CA LEU A 172 -3.89 -7.29 10.49
C LEU A 172 -4.22 -8.43 9.53
N ASP A 173 -5.50 -8.68 9.27
CA ASP A 173 -5.93 -9.73 8.34
C ASP A 173 -6.46 -9.17 7.00
N TRP A 174 -6.63 -10.06 6.02
CA TRP A 174 -7.19 -9.73 4.70
C TRP A 174 -8.70 -10.05 4.59
N THR A 175 -9.42 -10.18 5.72
CA THR A 175 -10.86 -10.51 5.70
C THR A 175 -11.70 -9.46 4.97
N ARG A 176 -11.29 -8.19 5.06
CA ARG A 176 -11.93 -7.08 4.36
C ARG A 176 -12.01 -7.32 2.84
N VAL A 177 -11.06 -8.05 2.25
CA VAL A 177 -11.03 -8.36 0.81
C VAL A 177 -11.28 -9.85 0.51
N GLY A 178 -11.93 -10.55 1.44
CA GLY A 178 -12.48 -11.90 1.22
C GLY A 178 -11.54 -13.07 1.53
N PHE A 179 -10.38 -12.84 2.15
CA PHE A 179 -9.51 -13.93 2.61
C PHE A 179 -9.92 -14.42 3.99
N SER A 180 -9.59 -15.68 4.31
CA SER A 180 -9.73 -16.18 5.68
C SER A 180 -8.62 -15.60 6.56
N PRO A 181 -8.92 -15.22 7.82
CA PRO A 181 -7.90 -14.70 8.74
C PRO A 181 -6.83 -15.75 9.09
N ASP A 182 -7.12 -17.03 8.85
CA ASP A 182 -6.20 -18.15 9.09
C ASP A 182 -5.31 -18.48 7.88
N THR A 183 -5.54 -17.83 6.72
CA THR A 183 -4.77 -18.09 5.50
C THR A 183 -4.01 -16.88 4.99
N CYS A 184 -4.43 -15.66 5.34
CA CYS A 184 -3.80 -14.42 4.91
C CYS A 184 -3.86 -13.34 6.01
N TRP A 185 -2.72 -13.09 6.66
CA TRP A 185 -2.57 -12.08 7.70
C TRP A 185 -1.15 -11.52 7.74
N ALA A 186 -0.98 -10.41 8.46
CA ALA A 186 0.31 -9.84 8.80
C ALA A 186 0.43 -9.69 10.31
N ASP A 187 1.52 -10.18 10.89
CA ASP A 187 1.94 -9.84 12.24
C ASP A 187 2.77 -8.56 12.15
N LEU A 188 2.21 -7.46 12.64
CA LEU A 188 2.84 -6.14 12.60
C LEU A 188 4.02 -6.11 13.58
N LEU A 189 5.08 -5.38 13.24
CA LEU A 189 6.22 -5.13 14.12
C LEU A 189 6.00 -3.80 14.86
N ASP A 190 7.00 -2.92 14.87
CA ASP A 190 6.85 -1.58 15.43
C ASP A 190 6.20 -0.63 14.40
N TYR A 191 5.27 0.20 14.84
CA TYR A 191 4.63 1.22 14.01
C TYR A 191 4.16 2.44 14.82
N SER A 192 3.97 3.56 14.13
CA SER A 192 3.43 4.80 14.72
C SER A 192 2.22 5.26 13.92
N LEU A 193 1.04 5.17 14.54
CA LEU A 193 -0.21 5.63 13.97
C LEU A 193 -0.38 7.13 14.22
N ASN A 194 -0.66 7.89 13.17
CA ASN A 194 -1.27 9.22 13.31
C ASN A 194 -2.79 9.05 13.29
N LEU A 195 -3.42 9.22 14.46
CA LEU A 195 -4.85 8.97 14.67
C LEU A 195 -5.75 9.94 13.91
N GLN A 196 -5.19 11.04 13.37
CA GLN A 196 -5.94 11.97 12.53
C GLN A 196 -6.23 11.41 11.12
N HIS A 197 -5.62 10.28 10.76
CA HIS A 197 -5.81 9.64 9.47
C HIS A 197 -6.31 8.20 9.61
N GLY A 198 -7.08 7.74 8.63
CA GLY A 198 -7.44 6.32 8.45
C GLY A 198 -6.44 5.58 7.56
N ARG A 199 -5.14 5.85 7.72
CA ARG A 199 -4.07 5.20 6.95
C ARG A 199 -2.82 5.04 7.83
N TYR A 200 -2.07 3.97 7.60
CA TYR A 200 -0.83 3.71 8.31
C TYR A 200 0.06 2.74 7.53
N GLU A 201 1.32 2.66 7.94
CA GLU A 201 2.28 1.68 7.43
C GLU A 201 3.02 1.04 8.61
N SER A 202 3.44 -0.21 8.43
CA SER A 202 4.17 -0.97 9.44
C SER A 202 5.08 -2.00 8.76
N ALA A 203 6.27 -2.20 9.30
CA ALA A 203 7.04 -3.40 8.98
C ALA A 203 6.30 -4.62 9.55
N ALA A 204 6.27 -5.73 8.82
CA ALA A 204 5.48 -6.89 9.23
C ALA A 204 6.12 -8.22 8.78
N LEU A 205 5.67 -9.29 9.43
CA LEU A 205 5.79 -10.65 8.94
C LEU A 205 4.43 -11.04 8.33
N PHE A 206 4.41 -11.17 7.01
CA PHE A 206 3.21 -11.47 6.23
C PHE A 206 3.11 -12.96 5.93
N HIS A 207 1.91 -13.50 6.09
CA HIS A 207 1.59 -14.89 5.85
C HIS A 207 0.52 -14.95 4.76
N ASN A 208 0.82 -15.65 3.67
CA ASN A 208 -0.17 -16.06 2.68
C ASN A 208 0.06 -17.53 2.37
N LEU A 209 -0.61 -18.39 3.13
CA LEU A 209 -0.40 -19.84 3.12
C LEU A 209 -0.81 -20.50 1.79
N SER A 210 -1.51 -19.77 0.92
CA SER A 210 -1.86 -20.25 -0.42
C SER A 210 -0.68 -20.15 -1.39
N LEU A 211 0.33 -19.33 -1.08
CA LEU A 211 1.46 -19.05 -1.96
C LEU A 211 2.81 -19.41 -1.32
N PHE A 212 2.95 -19.18 0.00
CA PHE A 212 4.20 -19.36 0.71
C PHE A 212 3.99 -20.20 1.97
N PRO A 213 4.86 -21.19 2.24
CA PRO A 213 4.83 -21.94 3.49
C PRO A 213 5.37 -21.12 4.68
N ASP A 214 6.30 -20.20 4.42
CA ASP A 214 6.98 -19.38 5.41
C ASP A 214 6.52 -17.92 5.35
N ALA A 215 6.63 -17.21 6.47
CA ALA A 215 6.31 -15.79 6.55
C ALA A 215 7.31 -14.94 5.77
N LEU A 216 6.80 -13.91 5.09
CA LEU A 216 7.60 -12.94 4.36
C LEU A 216 7.78 -11.66 5.17
N ARG A 217 9.02 -11.21 5.31
CA ARG A 217 9.30 -9.88 5.85
C ARG A 217 9.03 -8.80 4.81
N GLY A 218 8.39 -7.72 5.20
CA GLY A 218 8.04 -6.62 4.30
C GLY A 218 7.34 -5.46 4.99
N THR A 219 6.74 -4.62 4.18
CA THR A 219 5.95 -3.46 4.64
C THR A 219 4.48 -3.68 4.33
N VAL A 220 3.65 -3.51 5.35
CA VAL A 220 2.19 -3.38 5.21
C VAL A 220 1.82 -1.91 5.07
N SER A 221 0.91 -1.61 4.15
CA SER A 221 0.26 -0.30 4.06
C SER A 221 -1.26 -0.48 4.13
N GLU A 222 -1.90 0.33 4.96
CA GLU A 222 -3.35 0.34 5.17
C GLU A 222 -3.90 1.73 4.85
N ARG A 223 -5.07 1.77 4.21
CA ARG A 223 -5.82 2.98 3.94
C ARG A 223 -7.30 2.66 3.81
N LEU A 224 -8.09 3.35 4.61
CA LEU A 224 -9.55 3.34 4.58
C LEU A 224 -10.06 4.43 3.63
N ALA A 225 -11.17 4.14 2.93
CA ALA A 225 -11.79 5.07 1.99
C ALA A 225 -13.32 5.06 2.11
N SER A 226 -13.94 6.23 2.04
CA SER A 226 -15.39 6.38 2.28
C SER A 226 -16.30 5.81 1.19
N ASN A 227 -15.78 5.65 -0.04
CA ASN A 227 -16.59 5.40 -1.24
C ASN A 227 -16.16 4.15 -2.02
N GLN A 228 -15.38 3.25 -1.42
CA GLN A 228 -14.92 2.04 -2.10
C GLN A 228 -15.79 0.85 -1.68
N LYS A 229 -16.27 0.06 -2.64
CA LYS A 229 -16.80 -1.27 -2.32
C LYS A 229 -15.67 -2.08 -1.74
N THR A 230 -15.94 -2.77 -0.64
CA THR A 230 -14.94 -3.52 0.11
C THR A 230 -14.18 -4.54 -0.75
N GLU A 231 -14.89 -5.18 -1.69
CA GLU A 231 -14.34 -6.15 -2.66
C GLU A 231 -13.36 -5.52 -3.68
N ASP A 232 -13.52 -4.24 -4.01
CA ASP A 232 -12.65 -3.51 -4.94
C ASP A 232 -11.47 -2.84 -4.20
N SER A 233 -11.38 -3.03 -2.88
CA SER A 233 -10.33 -2.43 -2.07
C SER A 233 -8.96 -2.95 -2.49
N ARG A 234 -8.03 -2.00 -2.71
CA ARG A 234 -6.61 -2.31 -2.89
C ARG A 234 -5.89 -2.46 -1.56
N TYR A 235 -6.59 -2.34 -0.44
CA TYR A 235 -6.03 -2.41 0.91
C TYR A 235 -6.67 -3.56 1.70
N PRO A 236 -5.93 -4.20 2.63
CA PRO A 236 -4.55 -3.86 2.99
C PRO A 236 -3.55 -4.26 1.90
N GLN A 237 -2.37 -3.64 1.93
CA GLN A 237 -1.27 -3.89 0.99
C GLN A 237 -0.10 -4.50 1.72
N PHE A 238 0.65 -5.34 1.02
CA PHE A 238 1.94 -5.85 1.48
C PHE A 238 2.96 -5.81 0.34
N ALA A 239 4.18 -5.37 0.63
CA ALA A 239 5.32 -5.46 -0.28
C ALA A 239 6.50 -6.15 0.43
N SER A 240 7.01 -7.22 -0.16
CA SER A 240 8.13 -7.97 0.42
C SER A 240 9.45 -7.19 0.34
N GLU A 241 10.29 -7.31 1.37
CA GLU A 241 11.67 -6.81 1.32
C GLU A 241 12.56 -7.64 0.37
N ALA A 242 12.24 -8.92 0.17
CA ALA A 242 13.01 -9.82 -0.68
C ALA A 242 12.92 -9.42 -2.16
N ASP A 243 14.08 -9.21 -2.79
CA ASP A 243 14.17 -8.94 -4.24
C ASP A 243 13.83 -10.16 -5.09
N LYS A 244 13.95 -11.37 -4.52
CA LYS A 244 13.81 -12.62 -5.25
C LYS A 244 13.12 -13.68 -4.39
N LEU A 245 11.81 -13.83 -4.57
CA LEU A 245 11.03 -14.95 -4.06
C LEU A 245 10.79 -15.94 -5.20
N ASP A 246 10.98 -17.22 -4.96
CA ASP A 246 10.79 -18.31 -5.94
C ASP A 246 9.52 -19.09 -5.59
N ILE A 247 8.47 -18.93 -6.41
CA ILE A 247 7.30 -19.81 -6.38
C ILE A 247 7.44 -20.80 -7.53
N ARG A 248 7.75 -22.04 -7.17
CA ARG A 248 7.77 -23.16 -8.11
C ARG A 248 6.39 -23.73 -8.30
N ASP A 249 6.09 -24.12 -9.53
CA ASP A 249 4.81 -24.70 -9.89
C ASP A 249 3.61 -23.86 -9.40
N LEU A 250 3.70 -22.51 -9.51
CA LEU A 250 2.57 -21.61 -9.25
C LEU A 250 1.33 -22.09 -10.02
N TYR A 251 1.57 -22.47 -11.27
CA TYR A 251 0.74 -23.42 -12.00
C TYR A 251 1.62 -24.58 -12.44
N SER A 252 1.05 -25.73 -12.78
CA SER A 252 1.81 -26.90 -13.24
C SER A 252 2.82 -26.54 -14.35
N GLY A 253 4.13 -26.61 -14.06
CA GLY A 253 5.18 -26.24 -15.01
C GLY A 253 5.35 -24.75 -15.27
N VAL A 254 4.78 -23.87 -14.45
CA VAL A 254 4.93 -22.41 -14.53
C VAL A 254 5.45 -21.90 -13.19
N ASP A 255 6.72 -21.52 -13.18
CA ASP A 255 7.38 -20.92 -12.03
C ASP A 255 7.33 -19.39 -12.13
N VAL A 256 7.29 -18.70 -10.99
CA VAL A 256 7.43 -17.23 -10.93
C VAL A 256 8.53 -16.88 -9.93
N THR A 257 9.40 -15.95 -10.32
CA THR A 257 10.48 -15.48 -9.47
C THR A 257 10.55 -13.95 -9.48
N GLY A 258 10.60 -13.30 -8.32
CA GLY A 258 10.77 -11.85 -8.22
C GLY A 258 10.29 -11.27 -6.89
N PRO A 259 10.26 -9.94 -6.74
CA PRO A 259 9.68 -9.32 -5.54
C PRO A 259 8.16 -9.53 -5.53
N PHE A 260 7.60 -9.77 -4.34
CA PHE A 260 6.18 -10.04 -4.16
C PHE A 260 5.43 -8.82 -3.62
N VAL A 261 4.25 -8.58 -4.16
CA VAL A 261 3.34 -7.53 -3.70
C VAL A 261 1.91 -8.08 -3.67
N GLN A 262 1.14 -7.71 -2.65
CA GLN A 262 -0.28 -8.00 -2.59
C GLN A 262 -1.06 -6.70 -2.35
N HIS A 263 -1.97 -6.37 -3.26
CA HIS A 263 -2.86 -5.22 -3.20
C HIS A 263 -4.30 -5.68 -2.96
N GLY A 264 -4.74 -5.69 -1.70
CA GLY A 264 -6.03 -6.28 -1.34
C GLY A 264 -6.06 -7.74 -1.81
N ALA A 265 -7.02 -8.08 -2.67
CA ALA A 265 -7.14 -9.42 -3.23
C ALA A 265 -6.22 -9.73 -4.42
N ARG A 266 -5.60 -8.71 -5.01
CA ARG A 266 -4.74 -8.88 -6.19
C ARG A 266 -3.31 -9.17 -5.76
N VAL A 267 -2.72 -10.21 -6.34
CA VAL A 267 -1.31 -10.57 -6.13
C VAL A 267 -0.50 -10.15 -7.35
N GLU A 268 0.66 -9.56 -7.13
CA GLU A 268 1.57 -9.12 -8.19
C GLU A 268 3.02 -9.54 -7.87
N PHE A 269 3.81 -9.75 -8.92
CA PHE A 269 5.25 -9.92 -8.87
C PHE A 269 5.94 -8.87 -9.72
N GLY A 270 7.12 -8.43 -9.29
CA GLY A 270 7.86 -7.37 -9.97
C GLY A 270 7.55 -6.00 -9.39
N LEU A 271 8.54 -5.12 -9.47
CA LEU A 271 8.48 -3.72 -9.07
C LEU A 271 9.30 -2.92 -10.09
N GLU A 272 9.03 -1.63 -10.24
CA GLU A 272 9.81 -0.76 -11.14
C GLU A 272 11.32 -0.86 -10.83
N GLY A 273 12.11 -1.21 -11.84
CA GLY A 273 13.57 -1.43 -11.71
C GLY A 273 13.97 -2.75 -11.05
N ARG A 274 13.01 -3.60 -10.67
CA ARG A 274 13.20 -4.95 -10.11
C ARG A 274 12.23 -5.92 -10.76
N GLU A 275 12.59 -6.35 -11.96
CA GLU A 275 11.79 -7.29 -12.74
C GLU A 275 11.58 -8.63 -12.03
N ALA A 276 10.42 -9.20 -12.25
CA ALA A 276 10.12 -10.60 -12.03
C ALA A 276 10.23 -11.40 -13.34
N CYS A 277 10.33 -12.72 -13.21
CA CYS A 277 10.47 -13.67 -14.31
C CYS A 277 9.47 -14.81 -14.15
N VAL A 278 8.66 -15.04 -15.18
CA VAL A 278 7.93 -16.30 -15.35
C VAL A 278 8.81 -17.27 -16.11
N THR A 279 8.96 -18.49 -15.59
CA THR A 279 9.66 -19.59 -16.28
C THR A 279 8.67 -20.70 -16.58
N VAL A 280 8.46 -21.01 -17.86
CA VAL A 280 7.62 -22.13 -18.28
C VAL A 280 8.48 -23.34 -18.57
N ARG A 281 8.12 -24.50 -18.00
CA ARG A 281 8.84 -25.78 -18.12
C ARG A 281 7.96 -26.87 -18.68
N LYS A 282 8.56 -27.73 -19.51
CA LYS A 282 7.96 -28.99 -19.98
C LYS A 282 9.00 -30.10 -19.89
N GLY A 283 8.69 -31.20 -19.18
CA GLY A 283 9.63 -32.31 -18.98
C GLY A 283 10.95 -31.89 -18.31
N GLY A 284 10.92 -30.91 -17.42
CA GLY A 284 12.10 -30.37 -16.72
C GLY A 284 12.95 -29.37 -17.52
N ARG A 285 12.70 -29.21 -18.82
CA ARG A 285 13.38 -28.22 -19.67
C ARG A 285 12.64 -26.88 -19.66
N VAL A 286 13.40 -25.78 -19.70
CA VAL A 286 12.82 -24.43 -19.83
C VAL A 286 12.41 -24.21 -21.27
N GLN A 287 11.12 -23.93 -21.48
CA GLN A 287 10.55 -23.63 -22.80
C GLN A 287 10.41 -22.13 -23.04
N SER A 288 10.19 -21.35 -21.98
CA SER A 288 10.03 -19.90 -22.12
C SER A 288 10.48 -19.16 -20.87
N ARG A 289 10.94 -17.92 -21.08
CA ARG A 289 11.16 -16.92 -20.05
C ARG A 289 10.45 -15.63 -20.41
N ILE A 290 9.78 -15.05 -19.41
CA ILE A 290 8.99 -13.83 -19.55
C ILE A 290 9.42 -12.89 -18.45
N HIS A 291 10.06 -11.78 -18.79
CA HIS A 291 10.56 -10.80 -17.83
C HIS A 291 9.67 -9.56 -17.82
N SER A 292 9.35 -9.05 -16.64
CA SER A 292 8.49 -7.87 -16.50
C SER A 292 8.64 -7.23 -15.12
N ASP A 293 8.53 -5.91 -15.05
CA ASP A 293 8.35 -5.18 -13.79
C ASP A 293 6.98 -5.44 -13.15
N ARG A 294 6.05 -6.10 -13.84
CA ARG A 294 4.71 -6.37 -13.32
C ARG A 294 4.05 -7.61 -13.92
N ILE A 295 3.91 -8.63 -13.10
CA ILE A 295 3.14 -9.84 -13.35
C ILE A 295 1.95 -9.85 -12.40
N VAL A 296 0.73 -9.88 -12.92
CA VAL A 296 -0.51 -9.89 -12.13
C VAL A 296 -1.07 -11.31 -12.08
N LEU A 297 -1.34 -11.79 -10.87
CA LEU A 297 -1.93 -13.10 -10.61
C LEU A 297 -3.38 -12.98 -10.16
N GLU A 298 -4.21 -13.83 -10.75
CA GLU A 298 -5.60 -14.07 -10.40
C GLU A 298 -5.81 -15.59 -10.32
N LYS A 299 -6.95 -16.05 -9.78
CA LYS A 299 -7.17 -17.47 -9.42
C LYS A 299 -6.81 -18.49 -10.50
N ASP A 300 -7.18 -18.23 -11.75
CA ASP A 300 -6.97 -19.15 -12.89
C ASP A 300 -6.27 -18.46 -14.07
N ARG A 301 -5.66 -17.29 -13.82
CA ARG A 301 -5.14 -16.43 -14.88
C ARG A 301 -3.91 -15.66 -14.41
N MET A 302 -2.94 -15.52 -15.29
CA MET A 302 -1.80 -14.64 -15.12
C MET A 302 -1.74 -13.64 -16.26
N THR A 303 -1.54 -12.36 -15.96
CA THR A 303 -1.40 -11.29 -16.95
C THR A 303 -0.09 -10.57 -16.73
N VAL A 304 0.66 -10.34 -17.80
CA VAL A 304 1.91 -9.59 -17.81
C VAL A 304 1.71 -8.45 -18.82
N PRO A 305 1.34 -7.24 -18.37
CA PRO A 305 0.93 -6.16 -19.27
C PRO A 305 2.03 -5.74 -20.26
N GLU A 306 3.28 -5.71 -19.78
CA GLU A 306 4.46 -5.36 -20.55
C GLU A 306 5.55 -6.37 -20.23
N ALA A 307 5.97 -7.14 -21.21
CA ALA A 307 6.92 -8.22 -20.99
C ALA A 307 7.96 -8.33 -22.11
N ARG A 308 9.19 -8.67 -21.72
CA ARG A 308 10.17 -9.28 -22.62
C ARG A 308 9.89 -10.76 -22.70
N PHE A 309 9.54 -11.24 -23.89
CA PHE A 309 9.12 -12.62 -24.12
C PHE A 309 10.18 -13.38 -24.92
N VAL A 310 10.56 -14.55 -24.41
CA VAL A 310 11.44 -15.51 -25.09
C VAL A 310 10.77 -16.87 -25.08
N LEU A 311 10.59 -17.47 -26.25
CA LEU A 311 10.22 -18.87 -26.42
C LEU A 311 11.41 -19.60 -27.04
N TYR A 312 11.93 -20.63 -26.36
CA TYR A 312 13.10 -21.37 -26.81
C TYR A 312 12.73 -22.43 -27.85
N LEU A 313 13.51 -22.50 -28.92
CA LEU A 313 13.41 -23.45 -30.02
C LEU A 313 14.80 -24.08 -30.22
N GLU A 314 15.02 -25.23 -29.60
CA GLU A 314 16.35 -25.86 -29.52
C GLU A 314 17.41 -24.94 -28.90
N GLU A 315 18.43 -24.55 -29.66
CA GLU A 315 19.49 -23.60 -29.26
C GLU A 315 19.14 -22.14 -29.56
N ASP A 316 18.05 -21.92 -30.31
CA ASP A 316 17.57 -20.62 -30.78
C ASP A 316 16.29 -20.18 -30.04
N SER A 317 15.72 -19.05 -30.46
CA SER A 317 14.51 -18.51 -29.85
C SER A 317 13.64 -17.68 -30.78
N LEU A 318 12.36 -17.62 -30.41
CA LEU A 318 11.42 -16.59 -30.79
C LEU A 318 11.35 -15.53 -29.68
N TYR A 319 11.72 -14.29 -30.02
CA TYR A 319 11.88 -13.20 -29.06
C TYR A 319 11.07 -11.96 -29.44
N ASN A 320 10.52 -11.27 -28.43
CA ASN A 320 10.00 -9.91 -28.56
C ASN A 320 10.33 -9.09 -27.30
N PRO A 321 10.88 -7.87 -27.43
CA PRO A 321 11.24 -7.03 -26.29
C PRO A 321 10.04 -6.43 -25.55
N MET A 322 8.84 -6.39 -26.14
CA MET A 322 7.70 -5.74 -25.51
C MET A 322 6.36 -6.28 -26.02
N VAL A 323 5.78 -7.19 -25.25
CA VAL A 323 4.49 -7.80 -25.52
C VAL A 323 3.59 -7.82 -24.30
N PHE A 324 2.29 -7.86 -24.55
CA PHE A 324 1.30 -8.26 -23.56
C PHE A 324 1.25 -9.79 -23.51
N VAL A 325 1.28 -10.38 -22.32
CA VAL A 325 1.10 -11.82 -22.12
C VAL A 325 -0.08 -12.08 -21.21
N ARG A 326 -0.93 -13.05 -21.58
CA ARG A 326 -1.98 -13.61 -20.73
C ARG A 326 -1.93 -15.13 -20.78
N PHE A 327 -1.82 -15.76 -19.63
CA PHE A 327 -1.90 -17.20 -19.48
C PHE A 327 -3.23 -17.59 -18.83
N GLU A 328 -3.97 -18.47 -19.49
CA GLU A 328 -5.20 -19.08 -18.96
C GLU A 328 -4.89 -20.49 -18.47
N ASN A 329 -4.97 -20.69 -17.15
CA ASN A 329 -4.49 -21.92 -16.51
C ASN A 329 -5.36 -23.14 -16.84
N ARG A 330 -6.68 -22.95 -16.99
CA ARG A 330 -7.62 -24.05 -17.25
C ARG A 330 -7.43 -24.65 -18.63
N GLU A 331 -7.29 -23.80 -19.64
CA GLU A 331 -7.10 -24.17 -21.04
C GLU A 331 -5.63 -24.47 -21.35
N ARG A 332 -4.69 -24.08 -20.47
CA ARG A 332 -3.24 -24.22 -20.65
C ARG A 332 -2.75 -23.50 -21.91
N VAL A 333 -3.31 -22.32 -22.18
CA VAL A 333 -2.97 -21.50 -23.35
C VAL A 333 -2.33 -20.19 -22.91
N MET A 334 -1.18 -19.88 -23.53
CA MET A 334 -0.52 -18.59 -23.42
C MET A 334 -0.84 -17.74 -24.65
N HIS A 335 -1.46 -16.60 -24.40
CA HIS A 335 -1.74 -15.56 -25.39
C HIS A 335 -0.67 -14.48 -25.30
N VAL A 336 0.00 -14.21 -26.41
CA VAL A 336 1.00 -13.16 -26.54
C VAL A 336 0.57 -12.22 -27.65
N GLY A 337 0.64 -10.92 -27.43
CA GLY A 337 0.23 -9.93 -28.42
C GLY A 337 0.83 -8.55 -28.17
N ASN A 338 0.45 -7.59 -29.00
CA ASN A 338 0.96 -6.23 -28.88
C ASN A 338 0.43 -5.57 -27.60
N VAL A 339 1.26 -4.72 -26.99
CA VAL A 339 0.83 -3.90 -25.86
C VAL A 339 -0.06 -2.77 -26.38
N GLU A 340 -1.26 -2.62 -25.78
CA GLU A 340 -2.18 -1.55 -26.15
C GLU A 340 -1.62 -0.16 -25.77
N ASN A 341 -2.01 0.87 -26.52
CA ASN A 341 -1.74 2.29 -26.20
C ASN A 341 -0.27 2.76 -26.18
N ILE A 342 0.69 1.90 -26.56
CA ILE A 342 2.09 2.32 -26.77
C ILE A 342 2.28 2.91 -28.17
N GLY A 343 1.46 2.48 -29.13
CA GLY A 343 1.51 2.86 -30.55
C GLY A 343 2.81 2.47 -31.26
N LEU A 344 3.67 1.68 -30.60
CA LEU A 344 4.87 1.08 -31.14
C LEU A 344 4.68 -0.43 -31.16
N GLU A 345 4.94 -1.04 -32.29
CA GLU A 345 4.91 -2.49 -32.46
C GLU A 345 6.32 -2.97 -32.73
N PHE A 346 6.76 -3.94 -31.94
CA PHE A 346 8.06 -4.58 -32.13
C PHE A 346 7.84 -5.85 -32.94
N PRO A 347 8.58 -6.06 -34.04
CA PRO A 347 8.52 -7.32 -34.75
C PRO A 347 9.08 -8.43 -33.85
N TYR A 348 8.52 -9.63 -34.02
CA TYR A 348 9.08 -10.81 -33.39
C TYR A 348 10.30 -11.28 -34.18
N ILE A 349 11.36 -11.66 -33.47
CA ILE A 349 12.59 -12.19 -34.07
C ILE A 349 12.66 -13.67 -33.79
N ASP A 350 12.59 -14.48 -34.85
CA ASP A 350 12.77 -15.91 -34.82
C ASP A 350 14.14 -16.26 -35.38
N THR A 351 15.06 -16.60 -34.49
CA THR A 351 16.44 -16.96 -34.84
C THR A 351 16.56 -18.39 -35.38
N TYR A 352 15.63 -19.28 -35.00
CA TYR A 352 15.61 -20.66 -35.45
C TYR A 352 15.25 -20.76 -36.95
N HIS A 353 14.25 -19.98 -37.38
CA HIS A 353 13.85 -19.91 -38.79
C HIS A 353 14.54 -18.78 -39.57
N CYS A 354 15.36 -17.96 -38.91
CA CYS A 354 15.95 -16.73 -39.46
C CYS A 354 14.91 -15.74 -40.02
N LEU A 355 13.82 -15.53 -39.29
CA LEU A 355 12.69 -14.68 -39.68
C LEU A 355 12.48 -13.50 -38.74
N ARG A 356 12.06 -12.38 -39.32
CA ARG A 356 11.36 -11.28 -38.66
C ARG A 356 9.87 -11.40 -38.97
N MET A 357 9.03 -11.30 -37.95
CA MET A 357 7.60 -11.51 -38.08
C MET A 357 6.81 -10.31 -37.56
N GLU A 358 5.92 -9.77 -38.39
CA GLU A 358 4.95 -8.75 -38.02
C GLU A 358 3.59 -9.44 -37.87
N MET A 359 3.15 -9.62 -36.63
CA MET A 359 1.92 -10.33 -36.25
C MET A 359 1.25 -9.67 -35.05
N GLU A 360 -0.06 -9.84 -34.89
CA GLU A 360 -0.79 -9.26 -33.76
C GLU A 360 -0.91 -10.22 -32.57
N ALA A 361 -0.95 -11.52 -32.84
CA ALA A 361 -1.23 -12.53 -31.83
C ALA A 361 -0.44 -13.83 -32.07
N LEU A 362 0.07 -14.37 -30.96
CA LEU A 362 0.60 -15.71 -30.83
C LEU A 362 -0.20 -16.44 -29.74
N ARG A 363 -0.66 -17.67 -30.02
CA ARG A 363 -1.31 -18.55 -29.05
C ARG A 363 -0.49 -19.82 -28.92
N TRP A 364 0.10 -20.02 -27.76
CA TRP A 364 0.89 -21.20 -27.45
C TRP A 364 0.10 -22.15 -26.55
N TYR A 365 -0.15 -23.35 -27.05
CA TYR A 365 -0.84 -24.42 -26.33
C TYR A 365 0.22 -25.30 -25.65
N LEU A 366 0.38 -25.15 -24.34
CA LEU A 366 1.49 -25.77 -23.59
C LEU A 366 1.44 -27.30 -23.64
N GLU A 367 0.24 -27.87 -23.75
CA GLU A 367 0.02 -29.33 -23.76
C GLU A 367 0.07 -29.95 -25.17
N GLU A 368 -0.13 -29.15 -26.23
CA GLU A 368 -0.28 -29.66 -27.61
C GLU A 368 0.97 -29.51 -28.50
N ASP A 369 2.09 -29.00 -27.97
CA ASP A 369 3.29 -28.65 -28.77
C ASP A 369 2.94 -27.82 -30.02
N ARG A 370 1.98 -26.91 -29.85
CA ARG A 370 1.37 -26.13 -30.93
C ARG A 370 1.46 -24.64 -30.64
N VAL A 371 1.82 -23.87 -31.66
CA VAL A 371 1.80 -22.41 -31.66
C VAL A 371 1.00 -21.94 -32.86
N ASP A 372 -0.07 -21.20 -32.61
CA ASP A 372 -0.82 -20.50 -33.66
C ASP A 372 -0.34 -19.05 -33.73
N ILE A 373 -0.03 -18.59 -34.94
CA ILE A 373 0.38 -17.21 -35.24
C ILE A 373 -0.69 -16.60 -36.14
N GLY A 374 -1.10 -15.36 -35.83
CA GLY A 374 -2.16 -14.72 -36.60
C GLY A 374 -2.50 -13.31 -36.14
N LEU A 375 -3.72 -12.92 -36.53
CA LEU A 375 -4.38 -11.72 -36.05
C LEU A 375 -5.11 -12.04 -34.74
N LEU A 376 -5.49 -10.99 -34.00
CA LEU A 376 -6.50 -11.13 -32.96
C LEU A 376 -7.79 -11.70 -33.57
N ASP A 377 -8.42 -12.65 -32.88
CA ASP A 377 -9.63 -13.32 -33.36
C ASP A 377 -10.84 -12.38 -33.20
N VAL A 378 -11.00 -11.50 -34.19
CA VAL A 378 -12.09 -10.54 -34.29
C VAL A 378 -12.97 -10.93 -35.46
N PRO A 379 -14.25 -11.27 -35.24
CA PRO A 379 -15.14 -11.72 -36.31
C PRO A 379 -15.19 -10.74 -37.50
N GLY A 380 -14.93 -11.26 -38.70
CA GLY A 380 -14.97 -10.49 -39.95
C GLY A 380 -13.77 -9.57 -40.19
N ARG A 381 -12.75 -9.60 -39.33
CA ARG A 381 -11.50 -8.85 -39.55
C ARG A 381 -10.55 -9.64 -40.44
N GLU A 382 -10.17 -9.04 -41.55
CA GLU A 382 -9.04 -9.47 -42.35
C GLU A 382 -7.82 -8.59 -42.03
N GLY A 383 -6.64 -9.16 -42.21
CA GLY A 383 -5.37 -8.49 -41.96
C GLY A 383 -4.22 -9.33 -42.51
N VAL A 384 -3.01 -8.81 -42.40
CA VAL A 384 -1.82 -9.42 -42.98
C VAL A 384 -0.85 -9.77 -41.87
N VAL A 385 -0.34 -11.00 -41.90
CA VAL A 385 0.83 -11.40 -41.13
C VAL A 385 2.01 -11.43 -42.09
N SER A 386 3.12 -10.77 -41.73
CA SER A 386 4.30 -10.68 -42.58
C SER A 386 5.45 -11.50 -41.98
N PHE A 387 6.14 -12.26 -42.83
CA PHE A 387 7.35 -13.02 -42.49
C PHE A 387 8.43 -12.60 -43.46
N LYS A 388 9.54 -12.06 -42.94
CA LYS A 388 10.66 -11.55 -43.72
C LYS A 388 11.93 -12.23 -43.25
N SER A 389 12.81 -12.62 -44.17
CA SER A 389 14.12 -13.13 -43.78
C SER A 389 14.92 -12.05 -43.04
N LEU A 390 15.67 -12.44 -41.99
CA LEU A 390 16.57 -11.51 -41.29
C LEU A 390 17.68 -10.97 -42.20
N ASP A 391 18.04 -11.69 -43.26
CA ASP A 391 19.04 -11.28 -44.25
C ASP A 391 18.43 -10.52 -45.44
N MET A 392 17.12 -10.27 -45.43
CA MET A 392 16.44 -9.59 -46.52
C MET A 392 16.87 -8.12 -46.60
N TYR A 393 17.44 -7.75 -47.75
CA TYR A 393 17.61 -6.35 -48.13
C TYR A 393 16.37 -5.86 -48.88
N SER A 394 15.71 -4.83 -48.36
CA SER A 394 14.66 -4.10 -49.07
C SER A 394 15.01 -2.63 -49.21
N ARG A 395 15.10 -2.15 -50.46
CA ARG A 395 15.28 -0.72 -50.74
C ARG A 395 14.10 0.10 -50.21
N GLU A 396 12.90 -0.47 -50.26
CA GLU A 396 11.68 0.16 -49.75
C GLU A 396 11.73 0.34 -48.24
N GLU A 397 12.11 -0.70 -47.48
CA GLU A 397 12.26 -0.60 -46.02
C GLU A 397 13.33 0.40 -45.61
N ILE A 398 14.47 0.42 -46.31
CA ILE A 398 15.49 1.44 -46.08
C ILE A 398 14.91 2.83 -46.36
N GLY A 399 14.11 2.99 -47.42
CA GLY A 399 13.38 4.22 -47.70
C GLY A 399 12.46 4.64 -46.55
N HIS A 400 11.73 3.69 -45.95
CA HIS A 400 10.87 3.93 -44.78
C HIS A 400 11.68 4.36 -43.55
N LEU A 401 12.78 3.65 -43.24
CA LEU A 401 13.68 3.99 -42.13
C LEU A 401 14.36 5.36 -42.31
N MET A 402 14.49 5.85 -43.54
CA MET A 402 14.98 7.19 -43.82
C MET A 402 13.93 8.27 -43.51
N LEU A 403 12.66 7.94 -43.28
CA LEU A 403 11.58 8.89 -42.90
C LEU A 403 11.53 10.17 -43.75
N GLY A 404 11.90 10.07 -45.03
CA GLY A 404 11.99 11.21 -45.95
C GLY A 404 13.12 12.22 -45.67
N VAL A 405 14.02 11.96 -44.72
CA VAL A 405 15.19 12.80 -44.44
C VAL A 405 16.37 12.44 -45.37
N SER A 406 17.23 13.43 -45.64
CA SER A 406 18.39 13.28 -46.52
C SER A 406 19.58 12.56 -45.85
N VAL A 407 19.61 12.52 -44.51
CA VAL A 407 20.63 11.85 -43.71
C VAL A 407 19.96 10.78 -42.88
N SER A 408 20.48 9.54 -42.93
CA SER A 408 19.88 8.44 -42.18
C SER A 408 19.78 8.77 -40.68
N PRO A 409 18.62 8.51 -40.05
CA PRO A 409 18.47 8.61 -38.61
C PRO A 409 19.52 7.76 -37.85
N VAL A 410 19.89 6.59 -38.38
CA VAL A 410 20.93 5.73 -37.80
C VAL A 410 22.30 6.42 -37.81
N TYR A 411 22.66 7.08 -38.91
CA TYR A 411 23.92 7.84 -38.96
C TYR A 411 23.91 9.04 -38.03
N THR A 412 22.76 9.69 -37.87
CA THR A 412 22.60 10.81 -36.95
C THR A 412 22.86 10.38 -35.50
N ILE A 413 22.31 9.25 -35.08
CA ILE A 413 22.54 8.67 -33.73
C ILE A 413 24.00 8.24 -33.57
N ARG A 414 24.59 7.60 -34.58
CA ARG A 414 26.01 7.22 -34.57
C ARG A 414 26.93 8.44 -34.41
N ASP A 415 26.64 9.53 -35.12
CA ASP A 415 27.47 10.73 -35.08
C ASP A 415 27.33 11.46 -33.74
N MET A 416 26.11 11.47 -33.16
CA MET A 416 25.88 11.89 -31.78
C MET A 416 26.70 11.06 -30.79
N ALA A 417 26.67 9.73 -30.91
CA ALA A 417 27.44 8.81 -30.06
C ALA A 417 28.94 9.10 -30.12
N LYS A 418 29.47 9.26 -31.33
CA LYS A 418 30.89 9.61 -31.55
C LYS A 418 31.27 10.97 -30.98
N GLN A 419 30.41 11.98 -31.12
CA GLN A 419 30.70 13.33 -30.64
C GLN A 419 30.65 13.41 -29.11
N ALA A 420 29.72 12.69 -28.48
CA ALA A 420 29.58 12.64 -27.03
C ALA A 420 30.57 11.68 -26.35
N GLY A 421 31.13 10.72 -27.10
CA GLY A 421 31.98 9.66 -26.53
C GLY A 421 31.21 8.73 -25.59
N ALA A 422 29.90 8.58 -25.82
CA ALA A 422 28.99 7.78 -25.01
C ALA A 422 28.09 6.92 -25.91
N ASN A 423 27.49 5.88 -25.34
CA ASN A 423 26.58 4.98 -26.04
C ASN A 423 25.16 4.97 -25.43
N GLU A 424 24.93 5.72 -24.37
CA GLU A 424 23.64 5.86 -23.71
C GLU A 424 23.23 7.33 -23.69
N PHE A 425 21.98 7.59 -24.07
CA PHE A 425 21.48 8.94 -24.25
C PHE A 425 20.02 9.03 -23.80
N SER A 426 19.66 10.15 -23.18
CA SER A 426 18.26 10.45 -22.97
C SER A 426 17.62 10.93 -24.28
N LEU A 427 16.30 10.80 -24.38
CA LEU A 427 15.53 11.41 -25.48
C LEU A 427 15.74 12.94 -25.57
N GLN A 428 16.05 13.60 -24.45
CA GLN A 428 16.38 15.02 -24.42
C GLN A 428 17.71 15.31 -25.11
N ASP A 429 18.72 14.46 -24.93
CA ASP A 429 20.03 14.64 -25.56
C ASP A 429 19.91 14.55 -27.08
N LEU A 430 19.15 13.56 -27.57
CA LEU A 430 18.88 13.42 -29.00
C LEU A 430 18.14 14.64 -29.55
N ALA A 431 17.07 15.09 -28.87
CA ALA A 431 16.29 16.26 -29.28
C ALA A 431 17.17 17.52 -29.37
N SER A 432 18.06 17.71 -28.40
CA SER A 432 19.03 18.81 -28.40
C SER A 432 20.05 18.68 -29.53
N PHE A 433 20.54 17.47 -29.82
CA PHE A 433 21.51 17.21 -30.88
C PHE A 433 20.93 17.52 -32.27
N ILE A 434 19.72 17.04 -32.56
CA ILE A 434 19.06 17.26 -33.85
C ILE A 434 18.29 18.59 -33.94
N ARG A 435 18.28 19.38 -32.86
CA ARG A 435 17.57 20.66 -32.71
C ARG A 435 16.06 20.59 -33.00
N ASN A 436 15.44 19.49 -32.58
CA ASN A 436 13.99 19.28 -32.70
C ASN A 436 13.33 19.17 -31.32
N SER A 437 12.00 19.15 -31.30
CA SER A 437 11.24 18.79 -30.09
C SER A 437 11.46 17.33 -29.70
N LYS A 438 11.25 16.98 -28.43
CA LYS A 438 11.27 15.57 -27.96
C LYS A 438 10.31 14.67 -28.76
N SER A 439 9.14 15.19 -29.14
CA SER A 439 8.16 14.45 -29.92
C SER A 439 8.70 14.09 -31.31
N GLN A 440 9.33 15.03 -31.99
CA GLN A 440 9.97 14.79 -33.28
C GLN A 440 11.18 13.85 -33.16
N ALA A 441 11.99 13.99 -32.10
CA ALA A 441 13.10 13.08 -31.82
C ALA A 441 12.61 11.65 -31.57
N LEU A 442 11.53 11.48 -30.81
CA LEU A 442 10.91 10.18 -30.56
C LEU A 442 10.37 9.57 -31.86
N SER A 443 9.69 10.37 -32.68
CA SER A 443 9.18 9.94 -33.98
C SER A 443 10.30 9.48 -34.91
N LEU A 444 11.48 10.11 -34.84
CA LEU A 444 12.64 9.77 -35.67
C LEU A 444 13.22 8.40 -35.34
N ILE A 445 13.21 8.02 -34.06
CA ILE A 445 13.85 6.78 -33.57
C ILE A 445 12.87 5.65 -33.35
N ARG A 446 11.56 5.88 -33.49
CA ARG A 446 10.52 4.91 -33.14
C ARG A 446 10.68 3.58 -33.85
N GLU A 447 10.76 3.61 -35.17
CA GLU A 447 11.00 2.41 -35.97
C GLU A 447 12.39 1.83 -35.71
N LEU A 448 13.40 2.69 -35.52
CA LEU A 448 14.74 2.23 -35.21
C LEU A 448 14.82 1.42 -33.91
N MET A 449 14.10 1.83 -32.87
CA MET A 449 13.95 1.08 -31.62
C MET A 449 13.24 -0.26 -31.88
N ALA A 450 12.17 -0.26 -32.68
CA ALA A 450 11.45 -1.49 -33.03
C ALA A 450 12.35 -2.50 -33.75
N TYR A 451 13.21 -2.03 -34.65
CA TYR A 451 14.15 -2.86 -35.40
C TYR A 451 15.47 -3.16 -34.65
N GLY A 452 15.64 -2.66 -33.41
CA GLY A 452 16.81 -2.93 -32.58
C GLY A 452 18.08 -2.18 -32.99
N TYR A 453 17.96 -1.03 -33.66
CA TYR A 453 19.10 -0.16 -33.99
C TYR A 453 19.54 0.76 -32.83
N VAL A 454 18.66 1.00 -31.85
CA VAL A 454 18.81 1.97 -30.75
C VAL A 454 18.30 1.36 -29.46
#